data_AF-A0A1F2Z913-F1
#
_entry.id   AF-A0A1F2Z913-F1
#
_cell.length_a   1.000
_cell.length_b   1.000
_cell.length_c   1.000
_cell.angle_alpha   90.00
_cell.angle_beta   90.00
_cell.angle_gamma   90.00
#
_symmetry.space_group_name_H-M   'P 1'
#
loop_
_entity.id
_entity.type
_entity.pdbx_description
1 polymer ?
#
loop_
_entity_poly.entity_id
_entity_poly.type
_entity_poly.pdbx_seq_one_letter_code
_entity_poly.pdbx_strand_id
1 'polypeptide(L)'
;MKPYVNFLIFVLVAIGLYTAYGMLTFQVDEPTPFVFNEPKMPVELILADEANTPDAKQKSLAVEEAQKALTYYRSEQKKVPQQANDTIAILVDRMTNSDLPLYFLSGANGQNGDQRSFETLRIDSSSIIAPSSASAKLSLSCSAKTPSANIIVGTSGKDAISCDMNRGTVGLTNEADLMLVGGPDDDTITDATGNRIVNGGTGNDTVKLGAGRSIIVLDASWGKDSVTVDCMGSSIAPSQIPTGFSIPWVYQTMNFIVLGNSINPKDVEWRGNVLTHKVTGDTLTVNQNCFTVVPAL
;
A
#
# COMPACT_ATOMS: atom_id res chain seq x y z
N MET A 1 40.13 49.41 11.86
CA MET A 1 40.45 48.15 12.57
C MET A 1 39.59 47.94 13.83
N LYS A 2 39.47 48.90 14.75
CA LYS A 2 38.62 48.79 15.95
C LYS A 2 37.13 48.37 15.74
N PRO A 3 36.39 48.85 14.72
CA PRO A 3 34.98 48.46 14.57
C PRO A 3 34.79 47.00 14.14
N TYR A 4 35.72 46.45 13.36
CA TYR A 4 35.69 45.05 12.94
C TYR A 4 36.01 44.09 14.08
N VAL A 5 36.90 44.49 15.00
CA VAL A 5 37.21 43.70 16.21
C VAL A 5 36.00 43.63 17.13
N ASN A 6 35.29 44.74 17.33
CA ASN A 6 34.07 44.76 18.15
C ASN A 6 32.94 43.93 17.53
N PHE A 7 32.79 43.97 16.21
CA PHE A 7 31.80 43.14 15.50
C PHE A 7 32.13 41.64 15.62
N LEU A 8 33.40 41.27 15.47
CA LEU A 8 33.84 39.87 15.62
C LEU A 8 33.61 39.35 17.04
N ILE A 9 33.91 40.17 18.06
CA ILE A 9 33.64 39.81 19.47
C ILE A 9 32.14 39.60 19.68
N PHE A 10 31.28 40.47 19.13
CA PHE A 10 29.83 40.33 19.26
C PHE A 10 29.32 39.03 18.63
N VAL A 11 29.80 38.68 17.43
CA VAL A 11 29.42 37.43 16.74
C VAL A 11 29.85 36.20 17.56
N LEU A 12 31.06 36.19 18.11
CA LEU A 12 31.55 35.07 18.92
C LEU A 12 30.74 34.90 20.22
N VAL A 13 30.36 36.01 20.86
CA VAL A 13 29.48 35.98 22.05
C VAL A 13 28.09 35.46 21.69
N ALA A 14 27.52 35.88 20.56
CA ALA A 14 26.21 35.40 20.10
C ALA A 14 26.22 33.90 19.79
N ILE A 15 27.28 33.39 19.15
CA ILE A 15 27.45 31.96 18.89
C ILE A 15 27.57 31.18 20.21
N GLY A 16 28.35 31.68 21.17
CA GLY A 16 28.49 31.05 22.49
C GLY A 16 27.17 31.00 23.28
N LEU A 17 26.35 32.06 23.19
CA LEU A 17 25.01 32.09 23.80
C LEU A 17 24.04 31.13 23.10
N TYR A 18 24.11 31.02 21.77
CA TYR A 18 23.25 30.11 21.01
C TYR A 18 23.58 28.64 21.29
N THR A 19 24.86 28.28 21.36
CA THR A 19 25.27 26.91 21.71
C THR A 19 24.95 26.56 23.15
N ALA A 20 25.12 27.49 24.09
CA ALA A 20 24.71 27.31 25.49
C ALA A 20 23.19 27.15 25.62
N TYR A 21 22.40 27.91 24.87
CA TYR A 21 20.94 27.76 24.81
C TYR A 21 20.56 26.38 24.25
N GLY A 22 21.17 25.98 23.13
CA GLY A 22 20.94 24.67 22.52
C GLY A 22 21.27 23.50 23.45
N MET A 23 22.30 23.60 24.31
CA MET A 23 22.60 22.58 25.33
C MET A 23 21.63 22.60 26.50
N LEU A 24 21.14 23.78 26.92
CA LEU A 24 20.19 23.92 28.03
C LEU A 24 18.76 23.49 27.64
N THR A 25 18.39 23.60 26.36
CA THR A 25 17.06 23.23 25.87
C THR A 25 17.04 21.88 25.15
N PHE A 26 18.17 21.17 25.06
CA PHE A 26 18.19 19.82 24.51
C PHE A 26 17.51 18.86 25.48
N GLN A 27 16.23 18.58 25.24
CA GLN A 27 15.59 17.40 25.81
C GLN A 27 15.96 16.24 24.90
N VAL A 28 16.71 15.27 25.45
CA VAL A 28 16.90 13.98 24.78
C VAL A 28 15.51 13.42 24.55
N ASP A 29 15.12 13.19 23.29
CA ASP A 29 13.88 12.49 22.99
C ASP A 29 13.91 11.15 23.70
N GLU A 30 13.18 11.04 24.81
CA GLU A 30 12.98 9.76 25.46
C GLU A 30 12.21 8.89 24.45
N PRO A 31 12.72 7.70 24.11
CA PRO A 31 12.02 6.82 23.20
C PRO A 31 10.65 6.55 23.81
N THR A 32 9.60 7.01 23.13
CA THR A 32 8.23 6.71 23.53
C THR A 32 8.15 5.20 23.73
N PRO A 33 7.82 4.71 24.93
CA PRO A 33 7.74 3.29 25.18
C PRO A 33 6.79 2.72 24.13
N PHE A 34 7.22 1.65 23.48
CA PHE A 34 6.42 0.95 22.49
C PHE A 34 5.19 0.40 23.22
N VAL A 35 4.11 1.17 23.23
CA VAL A 35 2.82 0.68 23.71
C VAL A 35 2.32 -0.20 22.58
N PHE A 36 2.37 -1.51 22.80
CA PHE A 36 1.60 -2.44 21.99
C PHE A 36 0.13 -2.09 22.22
N ASN A 37 -0.41 -1.20 21.38
CA ASN A 37 -1.84 -1.16 21.18
C ASN A 37 -2.17 -2.51 20.57
N GLU A 38 -2.72 -3.41 21.40
CA GLU A 38 -3.33 -4.63 20.91
C GLU A 38 -4.19 -4.24 19.71
N PRO A 39 -4.06 -4.96 18.58
CA PRO A 39 -4.97 -4.80 17.45
C PRO A 39 -6.38 -4.68 18.00
N LYS A 40 -7.04 -3.54 17.79
CA LYS A 40 -8.46 -3.46 18.05
C LYS A 40 -9.09 -4.39 17.04
N MET A 41 -9.37 -5.61 17.50
CA MET A 41 -10.14 -6.58 16.74
C MET A 41 -11.37 -5.87 16.17
N PRO A 42 -11.73 -6.12 14.90
CA PRO A 42 -12.96 -5.57 14.35
C PRO A 42 -14.08 -5.81 15.36
N VAL A 43 -14.85 -4.75 15.67
CA VAL A 43 -15.87 -4.75 16.71
C VAL A 43 -16.90 -5.88 16.51
N GLU A 44 -17.00 -6.43 15.30
CA GLU A 44 -17.78 -7.62 14.95
C GLU A 44 -17.29 -8.95 15.55
N LEU A 45 -16.07 -9.01 16.09
CA LEU A 45 -15.48 -10.21 16.73
C LEU A 45 -15.52 -10.18 18.26
N ILE A 46 -15.86 -9.05 18.89
CA ILE A 46 -15.92 -8.93 20.36
C ILE A 46 -17.37 -8.86 20.83
N LEU A 47 -18.19 -9.86 20.54
CA LEU A 47 -19.40 -10.10 21.33
C LEU A 47 -19.66 -11.60 21.51
N ALA A 48 -19.64 -11.96 22.80
CA ALA A 48 -20.30 -13.08 23.47
C ALA A 48 -19.72 -14.50 23.32
N ASP A 49 -19.22 -14.95 24.46
CA ASP A 49 -19.26 -16.28 25.07
C ASP A 49 -20.38 -17.22 24.54
N GLU A 50 -20.14 -17.89 23.41
CA GLU A 50 -20.92 -19.05 22.96
C GLU A 50 -19.98 -20.16 22.47
N ALA A 51 -19.33 -20.84 23.41
CA ALA A 51 -18.61 -22.06 23.11
C ALA A 51 -19.61 -23.16 22.67
N ASN A 52 -19.44 -23.64 21.42
CA ASN A 52 -20.05 -24.82 20.78
C ASN A 52 -21.21 -24.64 19.78
N THR A 53 -21.41 -23.46 19.18
CA THR A 53 -22.21 -23.37 17.94
C THR A 53 -21.32 -23.58 16.69
N PRO A 54 -21.84 -24.18 15.59
CA PRO A 54 -21.12 -24.27 14.31
C PRO A 54 -20.58 -22.92 13.83
N ASP A 55 -21.34 -21.85 14.08
CA ASP A 55 -20.99 -20.48 13.74
C ASP A 55 -19.79 -19.96 14.56
N ALA A 56 -19.72 -20.25 15.87
CA ALA A 56 -18.58 -19.90 16.70
C ALA A 56 -17.28 -20.60 16.26
N LYS A 57 -17.37 -21.88 15.84
CA LYS A 57 -16.23 -22.64 15.31
C LYS A 57 -15.76 -22.13 13.94
N GLN A 58 -16.69 -21.72 13.08
CA GLN A 58 -16.35 -21.09 11.80
C GLN A 58 -15.73 -19.70 11.97
N LYS A 59 -16.17 -18.94 12.97
CA LYS A 59 -15.55 -17.66 13.34
C LYS A 59 -14.13 -17.84 13.87
N SER A 60 -13.89 -18.81 14.76
CA SER A 60 -12.54 -19.05 15.30
C SER A 60 -11.54 -19.47 14.21
N LEU A 61 -11.97 -20.29 13.25
CA LEU A 61 -11.13 -20.69 12.11
C LEU A 61 -10.80 -19.50 11.20
N ALA A 62 -11.75 -18.62 10.95
CA ALA A 62 -11.50 -17.41 10.17
C ALA A 62 -10.52 -16.45 10.86
N VAL A 63 -10.59 -16.34 12.20
CA VAL A 63 -9.63 -15.58 13.00
C VAL A 63 -8.22 -16.20 12.93
N GLU A 64 -8.11 -17.52 13.03
CA GLU A 64 -6.83 -18.22 12.92
C GLU A 64 -6.17 -18.01 11.56
N GLU A 65 -6.93 -18.17 10.47
CA GLU A 65 -6.43 -17.97 9.11
C GLU A 65 -6.09 -16.49 8.83
N ALA A 66 -6.87 -15.54 9.38
CA ALA A 66 -6.55 -14.11 9.34
C ALA A 66 -5.21 -13.80 10.04
N GLN A 67 -4.99 -14.35 11.23
CA GLN A 67 -3.74 -14.18 11.98
C GLN A 67 -2.55 -14.80 11.25
N LYS A 68 -2.74 -15.94 10.60
CA LYS A 68 -1.73 -16.59 9.78
C LYS A 68 -1.36 -15.74 8.56
N ALA A 69 -2.35 -15.14 7.88
CA ALA A 69 -2.11 -14.21 6.77
C ALA A 69 -1.31 -12.97 7.22
N LEU A 70 -1.72 -12.31 8.31
CA LEU A 70 -1.00 -11.17 8.88
C LEU A 70 0.43 -11.53 9.31
N THR A 71 0.61 -12.71 9.90
CA THR A 71 1.93 -13.21 10.30
C THR A 71 2.82 -13.43 9.07
N TYR A 72 2.25 -14.00 8.00
CA TYR A 72 2.94 -14.16 6.72
C TYR A 72 3.36 -12.80 6.14
N TYR A 73 2.46 -11.82 6.06
CA TYR A 73 2.78 -10.48 5.53
C TYR A 73 3.90 -9.79 6.31
N ARG A 74 3.85 -9.84 7.65
CA ARG A 74 4.92 -9.30 8.50
C ARG A 74 6.25 -10.05 8.33
N SER A 75 6.20 -11.34 7.97
CA SER A 75 7.41 -12.11 7.69
C SER A 75 8.06 -11.71 6.36
N GLU A 76 7.25 -11.42 5.34
CA GLU A 76 7.71 -10.96 4.03
C GLU A 76 8.19 -9.51 4.09
N GLN A 77 7.48 -8.64 4.83
CA GLN A 77 7.85 -7.25 5.10
C GLN A 77 9.29 -7.11 5.59
N LYS A 78 9.76 -8.01 6.45
CA LYS A 78 11.13 -7.97 7.02
C LYS A 78 12.23 -8.31 6.01
N LYS A 79 11.88 -8.89 4.87
CA LYS A 79 12.83 -9.39 3.85
C LYS A 79 12.94 -8.45 2.65
N VAL A 80 12.11 -7.42 2.57
CA VAL A 80 12.04 -6.51 1.43
C VAL A 80 12.79 -5.18 1.70
N PRO A 81 13.20 -4.45 0.64
CA PRO A 81 13.75 -3.10 0.77
C PRO A 81 12.79 -2.12 1.45
N GLN A 82 13.33 -1.02 2.00
CA GLN A 82 12.57 -0.07 2.81
C GLN A 82 11.29 0.44 2.13
N GLN A 83 11.34 0.87 0.87
CA GLN A 83 10.15 1.41 0.17
C GLN A 83 9.03 0.36 0.01
N ALA A 84 9.38 -0.91 -0.23
CA ALA A 84 8.41 -2.00 -0.25
C ALA A 84 7.93 -2.35 1.17
N ASN A 85 8.81 -2.28 2.17
CA ASN A 85 8.45 -2.47 3.57
C ASN A 85 7.38 -1.46 4.01
N ASP A 86 7.57 -0.18 3.70
CA ASP A 86 6.63 0.90 4.03
C ASP A 86 5.27 0.67 3.36
N THR A 87 5.28 0.25 2.10
CA THR A 87 4.05 -0.12 1.37
C THR A 87 3.31 -1.27 2.06
N ILE A 88 4.03 -2.33 2.45
CA ILE A 88 3.43 -3.47 3.18
C ILE A 88 2.94 -3.04 4.56
N ALA A 89 3.67 -2.15 5.25
CA ALA A 89 3.28 -1.65 6.56
C ALA A 89 1.91 -0.96 6.52
N ILE A 90 1.66 -0.12 5.51
CA ILE A 90 0.36 0.54 5.29
C ILE A 90 -0.75 -0.50 5.09
N LEU A 91 -0.52 -1.50 4.22
CA LEU A 91 -1.51 -2.56 3.98
C LEU A 91 -1.83 -3.35 5.25
N VAL A 92 -0.79 -3.79 5.97
CA VAL A 92 -0.93 -4.56 7.22
C VAL A 92 -1.64 -3.74 8.28
N ASP A 93 -1.34 -2.45 8.41
CA ASP A 93 -2.03 -1.58 9.36
C ASP A 93 -3.51 -1.43 9.02
N ARG A 94 -3.85 -1.16 7.75
CA ARG A 94 -5.25 -1.06 7.29
C ARG A 94 -6.01 -2.36 7.47
N MET A 95 -5.37 -3.51 7.25
CA MET A 95 -5.95 -4.83 7.53
C MET A 95 -6.14 -5.05 9.03
N THR A 96 -5.18 -4.64 9.85
CA THR A 96 -5.24 -4.79 11.31
C THR A 96 -6.36 -3.93 11.92
N ASN A 97 -6.59 -2.74 11.35
CA ASN A 97 -7.67 -1.83 11.74
C ASN A 97 -9.01 -2.14 11.04
N SER A 98 -9.07 -3.18 10.21
CA SER A 98 -10.27 -3.62 9.47
C SER A 98 -10.79 -2.63 8.42
N ASP A 99 -9.96 -1.68 8.00
CA ASP A 99 -10.27 -0.76 6.90
C ASP A 99 -10.12 -1.45 5.53
N LEU A 100 -9.13 -2.34 5.41
CA LEU A 100 -8.85 -3.14 4.22
C LEU A 100 -9.15 -4.63 4.52
N PRO A 101 -9.82 -5.37 3.62
CA PRO A 101 -10.10 -6.78 3.89
C PRO A 101 -8.82 -7.61 3.89
N LEU A 102 -8.81 -8.68 4.70
CA LEU A 102 -7.76 -9.70 4.69
C LEU A 102 -7.93 -10.73 3.57
N TYR A 103 -9.18 -10.95 3.17
CA TYR A 103 -9.55 -11.88 2.09
C TYR A 103 -10.11 -11.08 0.92
N PHE A 104 -9.49 -11.23 -0.22
CA PHE A 104 -9.86 -10.61 -1.48
C PHE A 104 -10.61 -11.63 -2.33
N LEU A 105 -11.47 -11.13 -3.21
CA LEU A 105 -12.02 -11.96 -4.28
C LEU A 105 -11.02 -12.10 -5.42
N SER A 106 -10.92 -13.32 -5.93
CA SER A 106 -10.22 -13.60 -7.17
C SER A 106 -10.98 -13.09 -8.41
N GLY A 107 -10.35 -13.12 -9.58
CA GLY A 107 -11.03 -12.86 -10.85
C GLY A 107 -12.20 -13.82 -11.12
N ALA A 108 -13.18 -13.36 -11.90
CA ALA A 108 -14.35 -14.16 -12.26
C ALA A 108 -13.94 -15.46 -12.97
N ASN A 109 -14.48 -16.59 -12.52
CA ASN A 109 -14.24 -17.89 -13.15
C ASN A 109 -15.33 -18.19 -14.19
N GLY A 110 -14.99 -18.01 -15.47
CA GLY A 110 -15.90 -18.25 -16.60
C GLY A 110 -16.43 -19.69 -16.77
N GLN A 111 -16.01 -20.65 -15.93
CA GLN A 111 -16.48 -22.04 -15.98
C GLN A 111 -17.61 -22.35 -14.99
N ASN A 112 -17.76 -21.57 -13.91
CA ASN A 112 -18.72 -21.84 -12.83
C ASN A 112 -19.70 -20.67 -12.61
N GLY A 113 -20.30 -20.17 -13.69
CA GLY A 113 -21.23 -19.03 -13.61
C GLY A 113 -20.58 -17.77 -13.02
N ASP A 114 -19.28 -17.58 -13.29
CA ASP A 114 -18.46 -16.47 -12.77
C ASP A 114 -18.30 -16.43 -11.25
N GLN A 115 -18.58 -17.55 -10.56
CA GLN A 115 -18.32 -17.66 -9.12
C GLN A 115 -16.84 -17.46 -8.83
N ARG A 116 -16.53 -16.59 -7.87
CA ARG A 116 -15.15 -16.26 -7.46
C ARG A 116 -14.70 -17.15 -6.32
N SER A 117 -13.47 -16.97 -5.88
CA SER A 117 -12.93 -17.58 -4.66
C SER A 117 -12.35 -16.51 -3.75
N PHE A 118 -12.35 -16.76 -2.44
CA PHE A 118 -11.59 -15.94 -1.50
C PHE A 118 -10.11 -16.34 -1.53
N GLU A 119 -9.24 -15.35 -1.55
CA GLU A 119 -7.79 -15.52 -1.46
C GLU A 119 -7.18 -14.42 -0.59
N THR A 120 -6.00 -14.68 -0.05
CA THR A 120 -5.19 -13.66 0.62
C THR A 120 -4.26 -13.00 -0.41
N LEU A 121 -3.74 -11.81 -0.11
CA LEU A 121 -2.62 -11.26 -0.90
C LEU A 121 -1.45 -12.24 -0.91
N ARG A 122 -0.77 -12.37 -2.05
CA ARG A 122 0.38 -13.26 -2.22
C ARG A 122 1.66 -12.44 -2.39
N ILE A 123 2.13 -11.85 -1.31
CA ILE A 123 3.38 -11.08 -1.28
C ILE A 123 4.53 -12.07 -1.16
N ASP A 124 5.40 -12.16 -2.16
CA ASP A 124 6.52 -13.11 -2.18
C ASP A 124 7.86 -12.40 -2.39
N SER A 125 8.69 -12.40 -1.34
CA SER A 125 10.00 -11.75 -1.31
C SER A 125 11.14 -12.61 -1.90
N SER A 126 10.86 -13.75 -2.52
CA SER A 126 11.88 -14.65 -3.07
C SER A 126 12.61 -14.10 -4.28
N SER A 127 11.99 -13.15 -5.02
CA SER A 127 12.56 -12.51 -6.19
C SER A 127 12.28 -11.01 -6.18
N ILE A 128 13.33 -10.23 -5.91
CA ILE A 128 13.26 -8.77 -5.75
C ILE A 128 14.22 -8.11 -6.74
N ILE A 129 13.73 -7.09 -7.45
CA ILE A 129 14.57 -6.12 -8.14
C ILE A 129 14.51 -4.82 -7.34
N ALA A 130 15.64 -4.45 -6.76
CA ALA A 130 15.82 -3.15 -6.14
C ALA A 130 17.21 -2.63 -6.56
N PRO A 131 17.30 -1.41 -7.11
CA PRO A 131 18.56 -0.85 -7.52
C PRO A 131 19.45 -0.62 -6.30
N SER A 132 20.73 -0.97 -6.42
CA SER A 132 21.73 -0.44 -5.50
C SER A 132 21.76 1.08 -5.66
N SER A 133 21.84 1.80 -4.54
CA SER A 133 21.76 3.26 -4.33
C SER A 133 22.61 4.20 -5.23
N ALA A 134 23.26 3.68 -6.27
CA ALA A 134 24.10 4.41 -7.21
C ALA A 134 23.42 4.76 -8.55
N SER A 135 22.21 4.26 -8.84
CA SER A 135 21.51 4.57 -10.10
C SER A 135 20.55 5.75 -9.89
N ALA A 136 20.74 6.82 -10.68
CA ALA A 136 19.87 8.00 -10.67
C ALA A 136 18.52 7.78 -11.37
N LYS A 137 18.36 6.65 -12.08
CA LYS A 137 17.11 6.18 -12.69
C LYS A 137 17.23 4.71 -13.11
N LEU A 138 16.09 4.04 -13.23
CA LEU A 138 15.89 2.66 -13.63
C LEU A 138 14.97 2.64 -14.86
N SER A 139 15.43 2.01 -15.93
CA SER A 139 14.57 1.60 -17.05
C SER A 139 14.53 0.08 -17.05
N LEU A 140 13.43 -0.49 -16.56
CA LEU A 140 13.27 -1.93 -16.39
C LEU A 140 12.17 -2.47 -17.30
N SER A 141 12.49 -3.53 -18.04
CA SER A 141 11.51 -4.40 -18.67
C SER A 141 11.47 -5.74 -17.93
N CYS A 142 10.34 -6.07 -17.32
CA CYS A 142 10.22 -7.26 -16.46
C CYS A 142 10.23 -8.55 -17.28
N SER A 143 9.79 -8.49 -18.55
CA SER A 143 9.87 -9.61 -19.50
C SER A 143 11.31 -9.97 -19.89
N ALA A 144 12.27 -9.05 -19.69
CA ALA A 144 13.69 -9.31 -19.91
C ALA A 144 14.38 -10.04 -18.73
N LYS A 145 13.66 -10.27 -17.61
CA LYS A 145 14.17 -10.94 -16.41
C LYS A 145 13.43 -12.26 -16.23
N THR A 146 14.13 -13.40 -16.32
CA THR A 146 13.54 -14.74 -16.11
C THR A 146 14.28 -15.49 -14.99
N PRO A 147 13.59 -15.93 -13.92
CA PRO A 147 12.17 -15.68 -13.61
C PRO A 147 11.91 -14.19 -13.33
N SER A 148 10.69 -13.74 -13.59
CA SER A 148 10.29 -12.35 -13.31
C SER A 148 10.34 -12.09 -11.81
N ALA A 149 10.71 -10.87 -11.42
CA ALA A 149 10.64 -10.47 -10.02
C ALA A 149 9.18 -10.29 -9.56
N ASN A 150 8.92 -10.63 -8.31
CA ASN A 150 7.61 -10.46 -7.68
C ASN A 150 7.51 -9.08 -7.00
N ILE A 151 8.65 -8.49 -6.64
CA ILE A 151 8.73 -7.17 -6.03
C ILE A 151 9.76 -6.36 -6.81
N ILE A 152 9.32 -5.21 -7.31
CA ILE A 152 10.15 -4.28 -8.05
C ILE A 152 10.05 -2.93 -7.36
N VAL A 153 11.21 -2.40 -7.05
CA VAL A 153 11.41 -1.12 -6.38
C VAL A 153 12.27 -0.26 -7.29
N GLY A 154 11.85 0.98 -7.55
CA GLY A 154 12.63 1.95 -8.29
C GLY A 154 13.77 2.57 -7.48
N THR A 155 14.37 3.60 -8.05
CA THR A 155 15.45 4.41 -7.49
C THR A 155 14.87 5.63 -6.75
N SER A 156 15.68 6.68 -6.62
CA SER A 156 15.25 7.98 -6.11
C SER A 156 15.03 9.01 -7.22
N GLY A 157 15.06 8.59 -8.48
CA GLY A 157 14.89 9.48 -9.62
C GLY A 157 14.02 8.82 -10.67
N LYS A 158 13.58 9.61 -11.65
CA LYS A 158 12.57 9.21 -12.65
C LYS A 158 12.81 7.84 -13.29
N ASP A 159 12.01 6.87 -12.91
CA ASP A 159 12.06 5.49 -13.36
C ASP A 159 10.99 5.16 -14.41
N ALA A 160 11.30 4.13 -15.21
CA ALA A 160 10.39 3.53 -16.17
C ALA A 160 10.35 2.02 -15.94
N ILE A 161 9.26 1.54 -15.32
CA ILE A 161 9.02 0.13 -14.99
C ILE A 161 7.95 -0.41 -15.94
N SER A 162 8.32 -1.33 -16.82
CA SER A 162 7.40 -2.00 -17.76
C SER A 162 7.35 -3.50 -17.50
N CYS A 163 6.25 -3.95 -16.94
CA CYS A 163 5.93 -5.33 -16.61
C CYS A 163 4.79 -5.85 -17.49
N ASP A 164 4.88 -5.69 -18.82
CA ASP A 164 3.85 -6.14 -19.77
C ASP A 164 3.85 -7.67 -19.96
N MET A 165 3.75 -8.40 -18.85
CA MET A 165 3.70 -9.85 -18.77
C MET A 165 2.25 -10.29 -18.57
N ASN A 166 1.83 -11.32 -19.30
CA ASN A 166 0.52 -11.92 -19.10
C ASN A 166 0.57 -12.84 -17.87
N ARG A 167 0.13 -12.33 -16.72
CA ARG A 167 -0.08 -13.12 -15.49
C ARG A 167 -1.54 -13.54 -15.34
N GLY A 168 -1.77 -14.60 -14.58
CA GLY A 168 -3.11 -15.06 -14.23
C GLY A 168 -3.90 -14.02 -13.45
N THR A 169 -5.17 -13.83 -13.83
CA THR A 169 -6.13 -12.97 -13.12
C THR A 169 -7.14 -13.77 -12.29
N VAL A 170 -7.13 -15.10 -12.42
CA VAL A 170 -8.09 -16.02 -11.80
C VAL A 170 -7.43 -16.69 -10.60
N GLY A 171 -8.15 -16.83 -9.49
CA GLY A 171 -7.66 -17.42 -8.21
C GLY A 171 -7.36 -18.91 -8.26
N LEU A 172 -7.10 -19.44 -9.46
CA LEU A 172 -6.59 -20.78 -9.74
C LEU A 172 -5.06 -20.77 -9.93
N THR A 173 -4.44 -19.59 -10.04
CA THR A 173 -2.98 -19.47 -10.15
C THR A 173 -2.37 -19.24 -8.77
N ASN A 174 -1.41 -20.08 -8.38
CA ASN A 174 -0.56 -19.84 -7.20
C ASN A 174 0.52 -18.76 -7.47
N GLU A 175 0.24 -17.83 -8.37
CA GLU A 175 1.15 -16.75 -8.76
C GLU A 175 1.15 -15.66 -7.68
N ALA A 176 2.32 -15.11 -7.40
CA ALA A 176 2.47 -13.98 -6.49
C ALA A 176 1.77 -12.73 -7.05
N ASP A 177 1.25 -11.89 -6.16
CA ASP A 177 0.78 -10.55 -6.52
C ASP A 177 2.01 -9.68 -6.82
N LEU A 178 2.03 -9.01 -7.97
CA LEU A 178 3.18 -8.19 -8.37
C LEU A 178 3.19 -6.88 -7.59
N MET A 179 4.26 -6.63 -6.82
CA MET A 179 4.47 -5.36 -6.13
C MET A 179 5.36 -4.44 -6.96
N LEU A 180 4.84 -3.25 -7.26
CA LEU A 180 5.51 -2.21 -8.05
C LEU A 180 5.60 -0.95 -7.20
N VAL A 181 6.82 -0.57 -6.84
CA VAL A 181 7.09 0.66 -6.08
C VAL A 181 7.97 1.55 -6.94
N GLY A 182 7.47 2.72 -7.33
CA GLY A 182 8.24 3.71 -8.11
C GLY A 182 9.33 4.32 -7.23
N GLY A 183 8.89 5.07 -6.22
CA GLY A 183 9.80 5.76 -5.31
C GLY A 183 9.65 7.28 -5.47
N PRO A 184 10.69 8.05 -5.13
CA PRO A 184 10.70 9.48 -5.40
C PRO A 184 10.89 9.81 -6.89
N ASP A 185 10.40 10.99 -7.29
CA ASP A 185 10.44 11.58 -8.63
C ASP A 185 9.29 11.08 -9.53
N ASP A 186 9.16 11.63 -10.74
CA ASP A 186 8.01 11.38 -11.62
C ASP A 186 8.14 10.03 -12.34
N ASP A 187 7.64 8.94 -11.76
CA ASP A 187 7.82 7.60 -12.30
C ASP A 187 6.79 7.18 -13.35
N THR A 188 7.14 6.17 -14.15
CA THR A 188 6.20 5.53 -15.09
C THR A 188 6.15 4.03 -14.85
N ILE A 189 4.96 3.53 -14.51
CA ILE A 189 4.72 2.12 -14.20
C ILE A 189 3.68 1.56 -15.17
N THR A 190 4.00 0.49 -15.88
CA THR A 190 3.10 -0.17 -16.84
C THR A 190 3.07 -1.67 -16.60
N ASP A 191 1.89 -2.29 -16.69
CA ASP A 191 1.77 -3.76 -16.76
C ASP A 191 0.45 -4.22 -17.38
N ALA A 192 0.45 -5.46 -17.89
CA ALA A 192 -0.58 -5.96 -18.78
C ALA A 192 -1.73 -6.71 -18.09
N THR A 193 -1.47 -7.69 -17.23
CA THR A 193 -2.53 -8.42 -16.51
C THR A 193 -2.05 -8.95 -15.16
N GLY A 194 -3.00 -9.35 -14.33
CA GLY A 194 -2.76 -10.03 -13.06
C GLY A 194 -3.00 -9.13 -11.85
N ASN A 195 -2.85 -9.71 -10.66
CA ASN A 195 -3.04 -8.99 -9.41
C ASN A 195 -1.80 -8.17 -9.03
N ARG A 196 -2.03 -6.99 -8.47
CA ARG A 196 -0.99 -5.96 -8.29
C ARG A 196 -1.16 -5.19 -6.98
N ILE A 197 -0.02 -4.85 -6.39
CA ILE A 197 0.11 -3.81 -5.37
C ILE A 197 1.01 -2.74 -5.97
N VAL A 198 0.53 -1.50 -6.05
CA VAL A 198 1.26 -0.41 -6.71
C VAL A 198 1.36 0.77 -5.77
N ASN A 199 2.58 1.28 -5.60
CA ASN A 199 2.85 2.54 -4.92
C ASN A 199 3.69 3.40 -5.89
N GLY A 200 3.14 4.52 -6.34
CA GLY A 200 3.89 5.47 -7.18
C GLY A 200 5.07 6.03 -6.40
N GLY A 201 4.81 6.42 -5.15
CA GLY A 201 5.75 7.05 -4.25
C GLY A 201 5.46 8.54 -4.17
N THR A 202 6.49 9.37 -4.27
CA THR A 202 6.31 10.83 -4.26
C THR A 202 6.71 11.39 -5.62
N GLY A 203 5.89 12.20 -6.26
CA GLY A 203 6.21 12.72 -7.58
C GLY A 203 4.94 12.99 -8.34
N ASN A 204 5.01 13.06 -9.66
CA ASN A 204 3.81 13.01 -10.51
C ASN A 204 3.88 11.75 -11.35
N ASP A 205 3.33 10.67 -10.82
CA ASP A 205 3.51 9.35 -11.37
C ASP A 205 2.48 9.03 -12.45
N THR A 206 2.92 8.30 -13.48
CA THR A 206 2.05 7.78 -14.53
C THR A 206 1.97 6.28 -14.44
N VAL A 207 0.80 5.76 -14.12
CA VAL A 207 0.58 4.36 -13.82
C VAL A 207 -0.47 3.79 -14.77
N LYS A 208 -0.13 2.74 -15.52
CA LYS A 208 -1.06 2.03 -16.41
C LYS A 208 -1.14 0.57 -16.02
N LEU A 209 -2.33 0.14 -15.62
CA LEU A 209 -2.64 -1.22 -15.26
C LEU A 209 -3.66 -1.84 -16.22
N GLY A 210 -3.40 -3.06 -16.69
CA GLY A 210 -4.44 -3.85 -17.35
C GLY A 210 -5.27 -4.67 -16.35
N ALA A 211 -5.97 -5.68 -16.86
CA ALA A 211 -7.00 -6.38 -16.11
C ALA A 211 -6.44 -7.22 -14.95
N GLY A 212 -7.17 -7.25 -13.84
CA GLY A 212 -6.76 -7.93 -12.61
C GLY A 212 -6.98 -7.05 -11.39
N ARG A 213 -6.87 -7.62 -10.19
CA ARG A 213 -7.03 -6.85 -8.95
C ARG A 213 -5.91 -5.83 -8.84
N SER A 214 -6.27 -4.58 -8.60
CA SER A 214 -5.31 -3.48 -8.40
C SER A 214 -5.50 -2.84 -7.03
N ILE A 215 -4.43 -2.84 -6.24
CA ILE A 215 -4.35 -2.10 -4.98
C ILE A 215 -3.36 -0.95 -5.19
N ILE A 216 -3.85 0.28 -5.21
CA ILE A 216 -3.03 1.49 -5.26
C ILE A 216 -2.81 1.96 -3.83
N VAL A 217 -1.57 2.16 -3.42
CA VAL A 217 -1.21 2.70 -2.11
C VAL A 217 -0.76 4.14 -2.29
N LEU A 218 -1.38 5.06 -1.54
CA LEU A 218 -1.01 6.47 -1.48
C LEU A 218 -0.49 6.77 -0.07
N ASP A 219 0.59 7.52 0.05
CA ASP A 219 1.09 8.05 1.32
C ASP A 219 1.35 9.56 1.19
N ALA A 220 1.69 10.25 2.27
CA ALA A 220 1.86 11.71 2.27
C ALA A 220 2.73 12.21 1.12
N SER A 221 2.32 13.33 0.52
CA SER A 221 3.03 13.97 -0.59
C SER A 221 3.14 13.09 -1.83
N TRP A 222 2.12 12.27 -2.11
CA TRP A 222 2.09 11.43 -3.31
C TRP A 222 2.14 12.26 -4.60
N GLY A 223 1.68 13.52 -4.56
CA GLY A 223 1.77 14.47 -5.66
C GLY A 223 0.60 14.36 -6.65
N LYS A 224 0.86 14.50 -7.97
CA LYS A 224 -0.21 14.57 -8.99
C LYS A 224 -0.16 13.39 -9.95
N ASP A 225 -0.69 12.28 -9.48
CA ASP A 225 -0.63 11.01 -10.19
C ASP A 225 -1.77 10.83 -11.18
N SER A 226 -1.47 10.03 -12.21
CA SER A 226 -2.45 9.56 -13.19
C SER A 226 -2.42 8.03 -13.26
N VAL A 227 -3.52 7.41 -12.86
CA VAL A 227 -3.72 5.96 -12.91
C VAL A 227 -4.75 5.61 -13.99
N THR A 228 -4.34 4.83 -14.97
CA THR A 228 -5.24 4.19 -15.94
C THR A 228 -5.35 2.71 -15.62
N VAL A 229 -6.54 2.22 -15.29
CA VAL A 229 -6.81 0.80 -15.04
C VAL A 229 -7.84 0.25 -16.00
N ASP A 230 -7.59 -0.95 -16.51
CA ASP A 230 -8.63 -1.77 -17.13
C ASP A 230 -9.53 -2.37 -16.04
N CYS A 231 -10.71 -1.77 -15.87
CA CYS A 231 -11.69 -2.18 -14.88
C CYS A 231 -12.49 -3.44 -15.29
N MET A 232 -12.15 -4.12 -16.39
CA MET A 232 -12.84 -5.32 -16.83
C MET A 232 -12.84 -6.39 -15.73
N GLY A 233 -14.03 -6.88 -15.37
CA GLY A 233 -14.21 -7.89 -14.33
C GLY A 233 -13.90 -7.40 -12.90
N SER A 234 -13.74 -6.09 -12.68
CA SER A 234 -13.50 -5.54 -11.34
C SER A 234 -14.77 -5.44 -10.49
N SER A 235 -15.93 -5.22 -11.11
CA SER A 235 -17.22 -5.16 -10.44
C SER A 235 -17.69 -6.53 -9.98
N ILE A 236 -18.31 -6.58 -8.81
CA ILE A 236 -18.75 -7.80 -8.14
C ILE A 236 -20.27 -7.84 -8.10
N ALA A 237 -20.87 -8.87 -8.70
CA ALA A 237 -22.28 -9.18 -8.54
C ALA A 237 -22.51 -10.09 -7.31
N PRO A 238 -23.64 -9.98 -6.58
CA PRO A 238 -23.91 -10.82 -5.41
C PRO A 238 -23.83 -12.33 -5.69
N SER A 239 -24.24 -12.77 -6.89
CA SER A 239 -24.18 -14.17 -7.31
C SER A 239 -22.75 -14.71 -7.49
N GLN A 240 -21.75 -13.82 -7.63
CA GLN A 240 -20.35 -14.20 -7.80
C GLN A 240 -19.63 -14.40 -6.46
N ILE A 241 -20.24 -13.98 -5.35
CA ILE A 241 -19.66 -14.05 -4.01
C ILE A 241 -19.85 -15.47 -3.45
N PRO A 242 -18.78 -16.16 -3.02
CA PRO A 242 -18.90 -17.46 -2.35
C PRO A 242 -19.77 -17.39 -1.10
N THR A 243 -20.74 -18.30 -0.99
CA THR A 243 -21.55 -18.47 0.22
C THR A 243 -20.83 -19.37 1.23
N GLY A 244 -21.01 -19.13 2.53
CA GLY A 244 -20.47 -19.98 3.59
C GLY A 244 -19.05 -19.65 4.03
N PHE A 245 -18.47 -18.55 3.52
CA PHE A 245 -17.27 -17.96 4.11
C PHE A 245 -17.67 -17.08 5.29
N SER A 246 -16.94 -17.16 6.41
CA SER A 246 -17.30 -16.50 7.67
C SER A 246 -17.29 -14.97 7.60
N ILE A 247 -16.67 -14.38 6.56
CA ILE A 247 -16.56 -12.93 6.38
C ILE A 247 -17.26 -12.55 5.07
N PRO A 248 -18.38 -11.81 5.10
CA PRO A 248 -19.06 -11.40 3.87
C PRO A 248 -18.24 -10.37 3.10
N TRP A 249 -18.23 -10.47 1.77
CA TRP A 249 -17.66 -9.44 0.90
C TRP A 249 -18.65 -8.30 0.72
N VAL A 250 -18.29 -7.10 1.19
CA VAL A 250 -19.18 -5.91 1.18
C VAL A 250 -18.80 -4.87 0.13
N TYR A 251 -17.71 -5.07 -0.61
CA TYR A 251 -17.20 -4.11 -1.58
C TYR A 251 -17.79 -4.34 -2.98
N GLN A 252 -18.09 -3.27 -3.70
CA GLN A 252 -18.66 -3.35 -5.05
C GLN A 252 -17.60 -3.71 -6.11
N THR A 253 -16.33 -3.51 -5.80
CA THR A 253 -15.20 -3.74 -6.70
C THR A 253 -14.10 -4.51 -5.99
N MET A 254 -13.23 -5.16 -6.76
CA MET A 254 -12.03 -5.82 -6.22
C MET A 254 -10.82 -4.88 -6.12
N ASN A 255 -10.87 -3.68 -6.71
CA ASN A 255 -9.75 -2.75 -6.71
C ASN A 255 -9.87 -1.77 -5.54
N PHE A 256 -8.72 -1.43 -4.96
CA PHE A 256 -8.65 -0.56 -3.78
C PHE A 256 -7.67 0.60 -3.99
N ILE A 257 -8.01 1.76 -3.45
CA ILE A 257 -7.07 2.85 -3.18
C ILE A 257 -6.88 2.88 -1.67
N VAL A 258 -5.69 2.60 -1.19
CA VAL A 258 -5.34 2.51 0.22
C VAL A 258 -4.60 3.77 0.63
N LEU A 259 -5.22 4.56 1.50
CA LEU A 259 -4.63 5.78 2.05
C LEU A 259 -3.73 5.42 3.25
N GLY A 260 -2.49 5.86 3.22
CA GLY A 260 -1.51 5.74 4.29
C GLY A 260 -1.93 6.44 5.58
N ASN A 261 -1.25 6.13 6.68
CA ASN A 261 -1.60 6.65 8.02
C ASN A 261 -1.42 8.15 8.19
N SER A 262 -0.62 8.76 7.33
CA SER A 262 -0.40 10.20 7.28
C SER A 262 -1.56 10.97 6.64
N ILE A 263 -2.47 10.28 5.94
CA ILE A 263 -3.58 10.86 5.20
C ILE A 263 -4.85 10.70 6.02
N ASN A 264 -5.45 11.81 6.42
CA ASN A 264 -6.76 11.81 7.06
C ASN A 264 -7.85 11.66 5.98
N PRO A 265 -8.69 10.60 6.00
CA PRO A 265 -9.72 10.38 4.98
C PRO A 265 -10.67 11.57 4.80
N LYS A 266 -10.96 12.31 5.88
CA LYS A 266 -11.82 13.50 5.83
C LYS A 266 -11.24 14.64 4.99
N ASP A 267 -9.93 14.64 4.78
CA ASP A 267 -9.23 15.63 3.97
C ASP A 267 -9.14 15.21 2.50
N VAL A 268 -9.64 14.02 2.16
CA VAL A 268 -9.68 13.48 0.80
C VAL A 268 -11.11 13.48 0.27
N GLU A 269 -11.31 13.87 -0.98
CA GLU A 269 -12.62 13.81 -1.64
C GLU A 269 -12.52 13.51 -3.13
N TRP A 270 -13.56 12.88 -3.67
CA TRP A 270 -13.72 12.73 -5.12
C TRP A 270 -14.29 14.00 -5.75
N ARG A 271 -13.64 14.48 -6.81
CA ARG A 271 -14.13 15.53 -7.71
C ARG A 271 -14.20 14.95 -9.12
N GLY A 272 -15.34 14.36 -9.48
CA GLY A 272 -15.47 13.59 -10.71
C GLY A 272 -14.59 12.34 -10.66
N ASN A 273 -13.60 12.25 -11.54
CA ASN A 273 -12.64 11.14 -11.62
C ASN A 273 -11.28 11.47 -10.96
N VAL A 274 -11.21 12.56 -10.19
CA VAL A 274 -9.99 12.99 -9.49
C VAL A 274 -10.20 12.89 -7.99
N LEU A 275 -9.41 12.05 -7.31
CA LEU A 275 -9.31 12.01 -5.87
C LEU A 275 -8.36 13.14 -5.42
N THR A 276 -8.80 14.04 -4.55
CA THR A 276 -8.03 15.24 -4.17
C THR A 276 -7.83 15.30 -2.66
N HIS A 277 -6.60 15.53 -2.21
CA HIS A 277 -6.32 15.91 -0.84
C HIS A 277 -6.44 17.43 -0.69
N LYS A 278 -7.43 17.89 0.08
CA LYS A 278 -7.80 19.31 0.21
C LYS A 278 -6.70 20.17 0.84
N VAL A 279 -5.83 19.58 1.65
CA VAL A 279 -4.81 20.29 2.41
C VAL A 279 -3.52 20.48 1.60
N THR A 280 -3.01 19.41 0.98
CA THR A 280 -1.75 19.45 0.22
C THR A 280 -1.96 19.83 -1.24
N GLY A 281 -3.16 19.58 -1.79
CA GLY A 281 -3.44 19.71 -3.21
C GLY A 281 -2.96 18.51 -4.05
N ASP A 282 -2.55 17.42 -3.41
CA ASP A 282 -2.21 16.16 -4.08
C ASP A 282 -3.46 15.59 -4.76
N THR A 283 -3.28 15.00 -5.94
CA THR A 283 -4.37 14.48 -6.76
C THR A 283 -4.03 13.13 -7.34
N LEU A 284 -5.00 12.22 -7.34
CA LEU A 284 -4.94 10.98 -8.13
C LEU A 284 -6.07 11.01 -9.17
N THR A 285 -5.69 11.13 -10.44
CA THR A 285 -6.65 11.08 -11.56
C THR A 285 -6.81 9.64 -12.03
N VAL A 286 -8.04 9.13 -12.09
CA VAL A 286 -8.33 7.81 -12.65
C VAL A 286 -9.11 7.89 -13.96
N ASN A 287 -8.90 6.95 -14.88
CA ASN A 287 -9.68 6.87 -16.13
C ASN A 287 -11.15 6.45 -15.89
N GLN A 288 -11.37 5.60 -14.88
CA GLN A 288 -12.68 5.11 -14.47
C GLN A 288 -12.67 4.86 -12.96
N ASN A 289 -13.76 5.23 -12.28
CA ASN A 289 -13.90 4.95 -10.86
C ASN A 289 -14.39 3.50 -10.65
N CYS A 290 -13.45 2.56 -10.60
CA CYS A 290 -13.71 1.17 -10.23
C CYS A 290 -12.99 0.77 -8.94
N PHE A 291 -12.76 1.75 -8.04
CA PHE A 291 -12.02 1.55 -6.80
C PHE A 291 -12.90 1.77 -5.58
N THR A 292 -12.63 1.00 -4.54
CA THR A 292 -13.02 1.36 -3.18
C THR A 292 -11.86 2.10 -2.52
N VAL A 293 -12.10 3.31 -2.00
CA VAL A 293 -11.10 4.03 -1.19
C VAL A 293 -11.16 3.52 0.24
N VAL A 294 -10.01 3.20 0.82
CA VAL A 294 -9.88 2.72 2.21
C VAL A 294 -8.82 3.54 2.97
N PRO A 295 -9.10 4.03 4.18
CA PRO A 295 -10.39 3.98 4.86
C PRO A 295 -11.47 4.77 4.09
N ALA A 296 -12.74 4.53 4.44
CA ALA A 296 -13.85 5.28 3.83
C ALA A 296 -13.72 6.79 4.11
N LEU A 297 -14.07 7.61 3.11
CA LEU A 297 -13.99 9.08 3.13
C LEU A 297 -15.12 9.72 3.95
#